data_AF-A0A6V7HMG3-F1
#
_entry.id   AF-A0A6V7HMG3-F1
#
_cell.length_a   1.000
_cell.length_b   1.000
_cell.length_c   1.000
_cell.angle_alpha   90.00
_cell.angle_beta   90.00
_cell.angle_gamma   90.00
#
_symmetry.space_group_name_H-M   'P 1'
#
loop_
_entity.id
_entity.type
_entity.pdbx_description
1 polymer ?
#
loop_
_entity_poly.entity_id
_entity_poly.type
_entity_poly.pdbx_seq_one_letter_code
_entity_poly.pdbx_strand_id
1 'polypeptide(L)'
;VINAEKDIKQAKSGTKDLLYKTLVGLRSDLTVADKPEMLDNKASKVESDNEETDDSDEEESDEDGASKFVNSARPRNETAEEKKLRKKAVKEQQAEKRKIKMKKHEKKRREKLSRKK
;
A
#
# COMPACT_ATOMS: atom_id res chain seq x y z
N VAL A 1 -18.87 -12.89 16.43
CA VAL A 1 -18.16 -13.83 17.33
C VAL A 1 -19.03 -15.06 17.50
N ILE A 2 -18.51 -16.25 17.20
CA ILE A 2 -19.31 -17.48 17.24
C ILE A 2 -19.31 -18.07 18.66
N ASN A 3 -18.17 -18.04 19.35
CA ASN A 3 -18.01 -18.62 20.70
C ASN A 3 -17.34 -17.63 21.67
N ALA A 4 -18.10 -16.64 22.16
CA ALA A 4 -17.57 -15.58 23.03
C ALA A 4 -16.99 -16.12 24.35
N GLU A 5 -17.61 -17.14 24.94
CA GLU A 5 -17.14 -17.72 26.22
C GLU A 5 -15.76 -18.35 26.12
N LYS A 6 -15.49 -19.05 25.01
CA LYS A 6 -14.20 -19.69 24.75
C LYS A 6 -13.11 -18.64 24.56
N ASP A 7 -13.43 -17.59 23.82
CA ASP A 7 -12.51 -16.50 23.53
C ASP A 7 -12.16 -15.71 24.80
N ILE A 8 -13.14 -15.45 25.68
CA ILE A 8 -12.91 -14.81 26.99
C ILE A 8 -11.99 -15.67 27.86
N LYS A 9 -12.20 -16.99 27.91
CA LYS A 9 -11.34 -17.92 28.66
C LYS A 9 -9.91 -17.91 28.12
N GLN A 10 -9.76 -17.93 26.80
CA GLN A 10 -8.46 -17.89 26.14
C GLN A 10 -7.72 -16.57 26.39
N ALA A 11 -8.41 -15.43 26.24
CA ALA A 11 -7.86 -14.12 26.51
C ALA A 11 -7.43 -13.96 27.99
N LYS A 12 -8.27 -14.36 28.94
CA LYS A 12 -7.93 -14.32 30.39
C LYS A 12 -6.79 -15.27 30.76
N SER A 13 -6.68 -16.40 30.08
CA SER A 13 -5.56 -17.34 30.28
C SER A 13 -4.24 -16.87 29.64
N GLY A 14 -4.25 -15.78 28.86
CA GLY A 14 -3.07 -15.27 28.14
C GLY A 14 -2.59 -16.19 27.01
N THR A 15 -3.35 -17.22 26.65
CA THR A 15 -2.89 -18.26 25.71
C THR A 15 -2.97 -17.82 24.25
N LYS A 16 -3.92 -16.93 23.91
CA LYS A 16 -4.16 -16.49 22.52
C LYS A 16 -4.59 -15.03 22.47
N ASP A 17 -4.01 -14.29 21.53
CA ASP A 17 -4.44 -12.94 21.19
C ASP A 17 -5.58 -12.98 20.18
N LEU A 18 -6.69 -12.31 20.48
CA LEU A 18 -7.91 -12.35 19.68
C LEU A 18 -7.79 -11.36 18.51
N LEU A 19 -7.95 -11.83 17.27
CA LEU A 19 -7.82 -10.99 16.06
C LEU A 19 -8.71 -9.73 16.06
N TYR A 20 -9.88 -9.81 16.67
CA TYR A 20 -10.85 -8.71 16.71
C TYR A 20 -10.65 -7.75 17.91
N LYS A 21 -9.67 -8.00 18.77
CA LYS A 21 -9.37 -7.17 19.96
C LYS A 21 -9.05 -5.72 19.58
N THR A 22 -8.21 -5.52 18.58
CA THR A 22 -7.81 -4.19 18.08
C THR A 22 -8.94 -3.49 17.33
N LEU A 23 -9.71 -4.24 16.54
CA LEU A 23 -10.86 -3.70 15.78
C LEU A 23 -11.97 -3.19 16.70
N VAL A 24 -12.18 -3.85 17.84
CA VAL A 24 -13.18 -3.46 18.84
C VAL A 24 -12.65 -2.40 19.82
N GLY A 25 -11.33 -2.15 19.84
CA GLY A 25 -10.71 -1.19 20.74
C GLY A 25 -10.53 -1.72 22.16
N LEU A 26 -10.17 -3.00 22.31
CA LEU A 26 -9.86 -3.63 23.59
C LEU A 26 -8.33 -3.72 23.80
N ARG A 27 -7.88 -3.49 25.04
CA ARG A 27 -6.47 -3.70 25.45
C ARG A 27 -6.21 -5.15 25.85
N SER A 28 -4.95 -5.48 26.15
CA SER A 28 -4.54 -6.74 26.81
C SER A 28 -5.38 -7.07 28.05
N ASP A 29 -5.73 -6.06 28.85
CA ASP A 29 -6.56 -6.19 30.05
C ASP A 29 -8.08 -6.33 29.77
N LEU A 30 -8.49 -6.48 28.50
CA LEU A 30 -9.91 -6.51 28.05
C LEU A 30 -10.70 -5.24 28.40
N THR A 31 -10.01 -4.15 28.77
CA THR A 31 -10.61 -2.83 28.97
C THR A 31 -10.75 -2.10 27.64
N VAL A 32 -11.78 -1.27 27.51
CA VAL A 32 -11.98 -0.43 26.34
C VAL A 32 -10.94 0.69 26.31
N ALA A 33 -10.34 0.93 25.15
CA ALA A 33 -9.41 2.04 24.91
C ALA A 33 -9.60 2.63 23.51
N ASP A 34 -9.47 3.96 23.42
CA ASP A 34 -9.64 4.69 22.16
C ASP A 34 -8.44 4.55 21.21
N LYS A 35 -7.28 4.18 21.75
CA LYS A 35 -6.04 4.01 20.97
C LYS A 35 -5.52 2.57 21.13
N PRO A 36 -5.14 1.91 20.02
CA PRO A 36 -4.56 0.58 20.10
C PRO A 36 -3.17 0.64 20.74
N GLU A 37 -2.86 -0.37 21.54
CA GLU A 37 -1.59 -0.51 22.28
C GLU A 37 -0.35 -0.45 21.37
N MET A 38 -0.47 -0.89 20.11
CA MET A 38 0.60 -0.82 19.10
C MET A 38 1.03 0.60 18.73
N LEU A 39 0.16 1.61 18.93
CA LEU A 39 0.46 3.02 18.65
C LEU A 39 0.92 3.79 19.89
N ASP A 40 0.92 3.16 21.07
CA ASP A 40 1.48 3.76 22.28
C ASP A 40 3.02 3.68 22.19
N ASN A 41 3.65 4.83 21.91
CA ASN A 41 5.10 5.01 21.70
C ASN A 41 5.99 4.72 22.94
N LYS A 42 5.55 3.85 23.86
CA LYS A 42 6.23 3.51 25.13
C LYS A 42 6.60 2.03 25.27
N ALA A 43 6.43 1.18 24.25
CA ALA A 43 6.89 -0.20 24.27
C ALA A 43 8.13 -0.38 23.37
N SER A 44 9.28 -0.44 24.03
CA SER A 44 10.61 -0.65 23.48
C SER A 44 10.81 -2.05 22.87
N LYS A 45 11.47 -2.08 21.70
CA LYS A 45 12.58 -2.97 21.31
C LYS A 45 12.57 -4.38 21.91
N VAL A 46 12.07 -5.37 21.16
CA VAL A 46 12.46 -6.78 21.31
C VAL A 46 12.68 -7.37 19.91
N GLU A 47 13.90 -7.87 19.72
CA GLU A 47 14.46 -8.56 18.56
C GLU A 47 13.66 -9.83 18.19
N SER A 48 13.56 -10.12 16.89
CA SER A 48 13.39 -11.50 16.39
C SER A 48 14.20 -11.65 15.11
N ASP A 49 15.36 -12.25 15.28
CA ASP A 49 16.19 -12.91 14.27
C ASP A 49 15.41 -14.09 13.67
N ASN A 50 15.29 -14.17 12.34
CA ASN A 50 15.16 -15.43 11.59
C ASN A 50 15.41 -15.24 10.08
N GLU A 51 16.59 -15.70 9.67
CA GLU A 51 16.91 -16.52 8.47
C GLU A 51 16.68 -15.97 7.04
N GLU A 52 17.83 -15.80 6.37
CA GLU A 52 18.16 -16.06 4.96
C GLU A 52 17.03 -16.06 3.91
N THR A 53 17.11 -15.10 3.00
CA THR A 53 16.85 -15.33 1.58
C THR A 53 17.88 -14.54 0.79
N ASP A 54 18.81 -15.29 0.20
CA ASP A 54 19.66 -14.89 -0.91
C ASP A 54 18.76 -14.52 -2.10
N ASP A 55 18.69 -13.22 -2.41
CA ASP A 55 18.33 -12.74 -3.74
C ASP A 55 19.25 -11.56 -4.05
N SER A 56 20.39 -11.92 -4.62
CA SER A 56 21.28 -11.00 -5.32
C SER A 56 20.55 -10.45 -6.54
N ASP A 57 20.22 -9.15 -6.56
CA ASP A 57 20.76 -8.18 -7.52
C ASP A 57 20.10 -6.80 -7.40
N GLU A 58 20.94 -5.80 -7.59
CA GLU A 58 20.66 -4.43 -8.03
C GLU A 58 20.27 -3.35 -7.00
N GLU A 59 21.29 -2.54 -6.70
CA GLU A 59 21.33 -1.36 -5.84
C GLU A 59 20.12 -0.42 -5.99
N GLU A 60 19.21 -0.49 -5.01
CA GLU A 60 18.27 0.60 -4.73
C GLU A 60 18.99 1.59 -3.80
N SER A 61 19.29 2.77 -4.33
CA SER A 61 19.73 3.93 -3.57
C SER A 61 18.73 4.22 -2.44
N ASP A 62 19.07 3.75 -1.24
CA ASP A 62 18.41 4.04 0.03
C ASP A 62 18.43 5.55 0.29
N GLU A 63 17.34 6.22 -0.07
CA GLU A 63 17.00 7.55 0.44
C GLU A 63 15.62 7.46 1.11
N ASP A 64 15.67 7.30 2.44
CA ASP A 64 14.63 7.59 3.44
C ASP A 64 13.19 7.13 3.12
N GLY A 65 12.76 6.00 3.70
CA GLY A 65 11.47 5.73 4.38
C GLY A 65 10.14 6.34 3.89
N ALA A 66 10.07 6.93 2.71
CA ALA A 66 8.95 7.68 2.19
C ALA A 66 8.07 6.78 1.35
N SER A 67 6.75 6.90 1.53
CA SER A 67 5.79 6.16 0.70
C SER A 67 6.07 6.45 -0.79
N LYS A 68 6.09 5.41 -1.64
CA LYS A 68 6.19 5.51 -3.11
C LYS A 68 5.07 6.33 -3.77
N PHE A 69 4.15 6.89 -2.98
CA PHE A 69 3.03 7.70 -3.43
C PHE A 69 3.47 9.12 -3.77
N VAL A 70 3.49 9.44 -5.07
CA VAL A 70 3.70 10.80 -5.56
C VAL A 70 2.34 11.46 -5.82
N ASN A 71 2.09 12.60 -5.18
CA ASN A 71 0.87 13.37 -5.39
C ASN A 71 0.79 13.90 -6.83
N SER A 72 -0.25 13.49 -7.56
CA SER A 72 -0.51 13.92 -8.95
C SER A 72 -1.39 15.17 -9.07
N ALA A 73 -1.65 15.86 -7.96
CA ALA A 73 -2.44 17.08 -7.93
C ALA A 73 -1.81 18.21 -8.75
N ARG A 74 -2.66 19.13 -9.22
CA ARG A 74 -2.22 20.34 -9.93
C ARG A 74 -1.74 21.40 -8.94
N PRO A 75 -0.77 22.25 -9.31
CA PRO A 75 -0.40 23.39 -8.50
C PRO A 75 -1.62 24.31 -8.32
N ARG A 76 -1.90 24.74 -7.09
CA ARG A 76 -3.10 25.52 -6.76
C ARG A 76 -3.02 26.98 -7.23
N ASN A 77 -1.81 27.54 -7.31
CA ASN A 77 -1.58 28.98 -7.58
C ASN A 77 -1.03 29.22 -9.00
N GLU A 78 -1.45 28.44 -10.00
CA GLU A 78 -1.06 28.66 -11.40
C GLU A 78 -1.88 29.80 -12.04
N THR A 79 -1.24 30.62 -12.88
CA THR A 79 -1.97 31.61 -13.70
C THR A 79 -2.77 30.95 -14.81
N ALA A 80 -3.72 31.68 -15.42
CA ALA A 80 -4.55 31.14 -16.50
C ALA A 80 -3.74 30.73 -17.73
N GLU A 81 -2.59 31.39 -17.97
CA GLU A 81 -1.69 31.10 -19.09
C GLU A 81 -0.88 29.83 -18.83
N GLU A 82 -0.28 29.70 -17.64
CA GLU A 82 0.43 28.48 -17.21
C GLU A 82 -0.45 27.23 -17.32
N LYS A 83 -1.71 27.34 -16.89
CA LYS A 83 -2.70 26.25 -17.02
C LYS A 83 -2.93 25.83 -18.47
N LYS A 84 -2.99 26.80 -19.40
CA LYS A 84 -3.15 26.53 -20.84
C LYS A 84 -1.91 25.86 -21.41
N LEU A 85 -0.71 26.35 -21.07
CA LEU A 85 0.57 25.79 -21.50
C LEU A 85 0.74 24.35 -21.03
N ARG A 86 0.45 24.05 -19.76
CA ARG A 86 0.49 22.69 -19.22
C ARG A 86 -0.50 21.76 -19.92
N LYS A 87 -1.74 22.23 -20.14
CA LYS A 87 -2.75 21.45 -20.87
C LYS A 87 -2.32 21.19 -22.32
N LYS A 88 -1.65 22.16 -22.96
CA LYS A 88 -1.10 22.02 -24.31
C LYS A 88 0.02 20.96 -24.33
N ALA A 89 1.00 21.06 -23.43
CA ALA A 89 2.08 20.08 -23.32
C ALA A 89 1.57 18.65 -23.10
N VAL A 90 0.62 18.44 -22.19
CA VAL A 90 0.02 17.10 -21.95
C VAL A 90 -0.70 16.56 -23.19
N LYS A 91 -1.40 17.43 -23.94
CA LYS A 91 -2.09 17.02 -25.16
C LYS A 91 -1.10 16.63 -26.26
N GLU A 92 -0.02 17.38 -26.44
CA GLU A 92 1.03 17.12 -27.43
C GLU A 92 1.74 15.80 -27.13
N GLN A 93 2.18 15.58 -25.89
CA GLN A 93 2.77 14.32 -25.44
C GLN A 93 1.84 13.12 -25.71
N GLN A 94 0.53 13.26 -25.42
CA GLN A 94 -0.42 12.18 -25.70
C GLN A 94 -0.63 11.96 -27.20
N ALA A 95 -0.61 13.03 -28.00
CA ALA A 95 -0.72 12.92 -29.46
C ALA A 95 0.48 12.17 -30.05
N GLU A 96 1.69 12.48 -29.60
CA GLU A 96 2.92 11.77 -29.98
C GLU A 96 2.86 10.30 -29.58
N LYS A 97 2.44 9.98 -28.35
CA LYS A 97 2.23 8.59 -27.91
C LYS A 97 1.21 7.84 -28.77
N ARG A 98 0.18 8.52 -29.28
CA ARG A 98 -0.82 7.91 -30.19
C ARG A 98 -0.24 7.62 -31.58
N LYS A 99 0.75 8.39 -32.06
CA LYS A 99 1.42 8.15 -33.37
C LYS A 99 2.18 6.82 -33.38
N ILE A 100 2.85 6.49 -32.27
CA ILE A 100 3.70 5.29 -32.15
C ILE A 100 2.91 4.06 -31.66
N LYS A 101 1.67 4.27 -31.18
CA LYS A 101 0.85 3.20 -30.59
C LYS A 101 0.58 2.07 -31.59
N MET A 102 0.78 0.82 -31.15
CA MET A 102 0.41 -0.37 -31.91
C MET A 102 -1.06 -0.36 -32.31
N LYS A 103 -1.35 -0.77 -33.56
CA LYS A 103 -2.72 -0.84 -34.07
C LYS A 103 -3.54 -1.85 -33.28
N LYS A 104 -4.84 -1.57 -33.11
CA LYS A 104 -5.76 -2.39 -32.30
C LYS A 104 -5.80 -3.86 -32.75
N HIS A 105 -5.79 -4.13 -34.06
CA HIS A 105 -5.88 -5.49 -34.59
C HIS A 105 -4.60 -6.31 -34.32
N GLU A 106 -3.42 -5.68 -34.37
CA GLU A 106 -2.15 -6.32 -34.02
C GLU A 106 -2.11 -6.67 -32.53
N LYS A 107 -2.51 -5.73 -31.65
CA LYS A 107 -2.62 -6.01 -30.21
C LYS A 107 -3.55 -7.18 -29.93
N LYS A 108 -4.76 -7.19 -30.51
CA LYS A 108 -5.73 -8.28 -30.38
C LYS A 108 -5.18 -9.63 -30.86
N ARG A 109 -4.42 -9.64 -31.97
CA ARG A 109 -3.78 -10.86 -32.48
C ARG A 109 -2.73 -11.39 -31.50
N ARG A 110 -1.84 -10.52 -30.98
CA ARG A 110 -0.81 -10.92 -30.01
C ARG A 110 -1.43 -11.52 -28.74
N GLU A 111 -2.47 -10.87 -28.20
CA GLU A 111 -3.18 -11.34 -27.00
C GLU A 111 -3.91 -12.68 -27.24
N LYS A 112 -4.53 -12.86 -28.42
CA LYS A 112 -5.18 -14.13 -28.77
C LYS A 112 -4.17 -15.28 -28.91
N LEU A 113 -2.98 -15.00 -29.42
CA LEU A 113 -1.90 -15.98 -29.54
C LEU A 113 -1.28 -16.31 -28.18
N SER A 114 -1.08 -15.32 -27.30
CA SER A 114 -0.56 -15.56 -25.95
C SER A 114 -1.52 -16.35 -25.08
N ARG A 115 -2.84 -16.17 -25.24
CA ARG A 115 -3.87 -16.93 -24.51
C ARG A 115 -4.09 -18.36 -25.02
N LYS A 116 -3.57 -18.70 -26.20
CA LYS A 116 -3.68 -20.04 -26.80
C LYS A 116 -2.46 -20.92 -26.53
N LYS A 117 -1.34 -20.32 -26.13
CA LYS A 117 -0.24 -21.02 -25.46
C LYS A 117 -0.64 -21.27 -24.02
#